data_AF-A0A1M2VGE1-F1
#
_entry.id   AF-A0A1M2VGE1-F1
#
_cell.length_a   1.000
_cell.length_b   1.000
_cell.length_c   1.000
_cell.angle_alpha   90.00
_cell.angle_beta   90.00
_cell.angle_gamma   90.00
#
_symmetry.space_group_name_H-M   'P 1'
#
loop_
_entity.id
_entity.type
_entity.pdbx_description
1 polymer ?
#
loop_
_entity_poly.entity_id
_entity_poly.type
_entity_poly.pdbx_seq_one_letter_code
_entity_poly.pdbx_strand_id
1 'polypeptide(L)'
;MSWAARRRTTRPEDRAYSLMGIFGVNMATLYGEGAEKAFYRLQEEILRHCPPDQSLFAWGALNLYDVLSVQTFRPRQSDTFEQESTQDASDTGRLLAPSPDCFMYAGDIVPVSQARISKFLGTQLPTPRSKRASPVLASASRFLSSL
;
A
#
# COMPACT_ATOMS: atom_id res chain seq x y z
N MET A 1 5.80 4.25 -2.15
CA MET A 1 6.37 3.83 -3.45
C MET A 1 6.79 5.03 -4.33
N SER A 2 7.49 6.02 -3.78
CA SER A 2 7.77 7.30 -4.49
C SER A 2 8.62 7.15 -5.75
N TRP A 3 9.51 6.17 -5.77
CA TRP A 3 10.36 5.82 -6.91
C TRP A 3 9.59 5.34 -8.15
N ALA A 4 8.33 4.93 -8.01
CA ALA A 4 7.50 4.46 -9.11
C ALA A 4 6.72 5.59 -9.81
N ALA A 5 6.51 6.74 -9.12
CA ALA A 5 5.64 7.83 -9.59
C ALA A 5 6.02 8.28 -11.01
N ARG A 6 7.27 8.72 -11.20
CA ARG A 6 7.71 9.33 -12.46
C ARG A 6 8.07 8.34 -13.57
N ARG A 7 7.80 7.04 -13.39
CA ARG A 7 8.09 6.04 -14.43
C ARG A 7 7.15 6.22 -15.62
N ARG A 8 7.72 6.21 -16.81
CA ARG A 8 6.99 6.21 -18.08
C ARG A 8 7.09 4.85 -18.72
N THR A 9 5.96 4.35 -19.20
CA THR A 9 5.86 3.06 -19.89
C THR A 9 5.15 3.26 -21.21
N THR A 10 5.35 2.33 -22.14
CA THR A 10 4.72 2.39 -23.47
C THR A 10 3.23 2.12 -23.38
N ARG A 11 2.81 1.14 -22.59
CA ARG A 11 1.40 0.89 -22.28
C ARG A 11 1.05 1.39 -20.89
N PRO A 12 -0.17 1.91 -20.68
CA PRO A 12 -0.58 2.43 -19.38
C PRO A 12 -0.54 1.37 -18.27
N GLU A 13 -0.90 0.11 -18.56
CA GLU A 13 -0.92 -0.99 -17.59
C GLU A 13 0.49 -1.45 -17.17
N ASP A 14 1.49 -1.25 -18.03
CA ASP A 14 2.87 -1.62 -17.74
C ASP A 14 3.42 -0.85 -16.52
N ARG A 15 2.79 0.27 -16.14
CA ARG A 15 3.09 0.99 -14.90
C ARG A 15 2.86 0.12 -13.66
N ALA A 16 1.88 -0.78 -13.69
CA ALA A 16 1.63 -1.74 -12.63
C ALA A 16 2.47 -3.02 -12.83
N TYR A 17 2.51 -3.54 -14.06
CA TYR A 17 3.20 -4.81 -14.33
C TYR A 17 4.71 -4.75 -14.08
N SER A 18 5.35 -3.62 -14.37
CA SER A 18 6.77 -3.41 -14.09
C SER A 18 7.11 -3.40 -12.58
N LEU A 19 6.12 -3.27 -11.71
CA LEU A 19 6.30 -3.27 -10.25
C LEU A 19 6.13 -4.67 -9.63
N MET A 20 5.47 -5.60 -10.33
CA MET A 20 5.21 -6.95 -9.81
C MET A 20 6.50 -7.66 -9.36
N GLY A 21 7.56 -7.56 -10.17
CA GLY A 21 8.86 -8.17 -9.86
C GLY A 21 9.56 -7.57 -8.65
N ILE A 22 9.31 -6.30 -8.33
CA ILE A 22 9.90 -5.63 -7.16
C ILE A 22 9.20 -6.08 -5.87
N PHE A 23 7.88 -6.28 -5.93
CA PHE A 23 7.09 -6.77 -4.80
C PHE A 23 7.05 -8.30 -4.68
N GLY A 24 7.60 -9.03 -5.66
CA GLY A 24 7.56 -10.50 -5.68
C GLY A 24 6.14 -11.07 -5.79
N VAL A 25 5.22 -10.31 -6.38
CA VAL A 25 3.82 -10.71 -6.58
C VAL A 25 3.60 -11.21 -8.02
N ASN A 26 2.64 -12.10 -8.20
CA ASN A 26 2.28 -12.64 -9.51
C ASN A 26 0.79 -12.41 -9.78
N MET A 27 0.47 -11.71 -10.87
CA MET A 27 -0.91 -11.52 -11.34
C MET A 27 -0.97 -11.62 -12.87
N ALA A 28 -2.13 -12.05 -13.39
CA ALA A 28 -2.34 -12.18 -14.83
C ALA A 28 -2.30 -10.82 -15.54
N THR A 29 -1.51 -10.70 -16.61
CA THR A 29 -1.42 -9.50 -17.44
C THR A 29 -2.61 -9.41 -18.39
N LEU A 30 -3.51 -8.47 -18.13
CA LEU A 30 -4.64 -8.13 -18.99
C LEU A 30 -4.35 -6.80 -19.68
N TYR A 31 -4.19 -6.83 -21.01
CA TYR A 31 -4.02 -5.61 -21.80
C TYR A 31 -5.38 -5.01 -22.17
N GLY A 32 -5.53 -3.70 -22.02
CA GLY A 32 -6.81 -3.00 -22.26
C GLY A 32 -7.66 -2.83 -21.01
N GLU A 33 -7.19 -3.25 -19.83
CA GLU A 33 -7.89 -2.97 -18.57
C GLU A 33 -7.65 -1.54 -18.06
N GLY A 34 -6.62 -0.85 -18.56
CA GLY A 34 -6.23 0.49 -18.14
C GLY A 34 -5.29 0.51 -16.93
N ALA A 35 -4.47 1.57 -16.84
CA ALA A 35 -3.45 1.72 -15.79
C ALA A 35 -4.02 1.59 -14.37
N GLU A 36 -5.17 2.21 -14.14
CA GLU A 36 -5.79 2.28 -12.81
C GLU A 36 -6.23 0.88 -12.33
N LYS A 37 -6.94 0.11 -13.16
CA LYS A 37 -7.39 -1.25 -12.79
C LYS A 37 -6.21 -2.19 -12.56
N ALA A 38 -5.21 -2.15 -13.46
CA ALA A 38 -3.99 -2.95 -13.30
C ALA A 38 -3.26 -2.60 -11.99
N PHE A 39 -3.23 -1.33 -11.62
CA PHE A 39 -2.58 -0.87 -10.39
C PHE A 39 -3.38 -1.21 -9.11
N TYR A 40 -4.71 -1.24 -9.15
CA TYR A 40 -5.51 -1.75 -8.03
C TYR A 40 -5.25 -3.24 -7.79
N ARG A 41 -5.25 -4.05 -8.84
CA ARG A 41 -4.93 -5.49 -8.74
C ARG A 41 -3.56 -5.71 -8.13
N LEU A 42 -2.56 -4.92 -8.54
CA LEU A 42 -1.23 -4.97 -7.93
C LEU A 42 -1.28 -4.69 -6.42
N GLN A 43 -1.97 -3.64 -5.99
CA GLN A 43 -2.07 -3.28 -4.58
C GLN A 43 -2.82 -4.35 -3.76
N GLU A 44 -3.86 -4.97 -4.34
CA GLU A 44 -4.55 -6.11 -3.73
C GLU A 44 -3.61 -7.31 -3.55
N GLU A 45 -2.80 -7.63 -4.55
CA GLU A 45 -1.83 -8.72 -4.45
C GLU A 45 -0.74 -8.44 -3.43
N ILE A 46 -0.28 -7.19 -3.33
CA ILE A 46 0.66 -6.76 -2.28
C ILE A 46 0.03 -6.95 -0.89
N LEU A 47 -1.24 -6.57 -0.70
CA LEU A 47 -1.94 -6.77 0.57
C LEU A 47 -2.11 -8.26 0.94
N ARG A 48 -2.28 -9.13 -0.06
CA ARG A 48 -2.44 -10.58 0.15
C ARG A 48 -1.12 -11.27 0.48
N HIS A 49 -0.05 -10.91 -0.21
CA HIS A 49 1.21 -11.65 -0.20
C HIS A 49 2.28 -11.04 0.69
N CYS A 50 2.26 -9.73 0.91
CA CYS A 50 3.19 -9.06 1.80
C CYS A 50 2.57 -8.92 3.21
N PRO A 51 3.37 -8.99 4.29
CA PRO A 51 2.95 -8.57 5.63
C PRO A 51 2.31 -7.18 5.56
N PRO A 52 1.45 -6.78 6.52
CA PRO A 52 0.70 -5.53 6.43
C PRO A 52 1.62 -4.31 6.43
N ASP A 53 2.09 -3.93 5.24
CA ASP A 53 2.93 -2.78 5.00
C ASP A 53 2.04 -1.55 4.90
N GLN A 54 2.12 -0.72 5.93
CA GLN A 54 1.38 0.53 6.04
C GLN A 54 1.82 1.55 4.97
N SER A 55 3.00 1.36 4.35
CA SER A 55 3.49 2.22 3.28
C SER A 55 2.59 2.21 2.05
N LEU A 56 1.72 1.20 1.89
CA LEU A 56 0.73 1.14 0.81
C LEU A 56 -0.31 2.26 0.89
N PHE A 57 -0.61 2.76 2.09
CA PHE A 57 -1.59 3.84 2.33
C PHE A 57 -0.93 5.22 2.41
N ALA A 58 0.37 5.29 2.18
CA ALA A 58 1.15 6.52 2.29
C ALA A 58 1.08 7.38 1.01
N TRP A 59 -0.03 7.34 0.29
CA TRP A 59 -0.26 8.10 -0.95
C TRP A 59 -1.21 9.28 -0.72
N GLY A 60 -1.14 10.27 -1.61
CA GLY A 60 -1.88 11.51 -1.48
C GLY A 60 -1.13 12.59 -0.71
N ALA A 61 -1.64 13.82 -0.76
CA ALA A 61 -1.16 14.88 0.11
C ALA A 61 -1.74 14.60 1.50
N LEU A 62 -0.88 14.31 2.48
CA LEU A 62 -1.29 14.34 3.89
C LEU A 62 -1.56 15.78 4.28
N ASN A 63 -2.71 16.31 3.87
CA ASN A 63 -3.17 17.57 4.37
C ASN A 63 -3.65 17.35 5.80
N LEU A 64 -2.90 17.85 6.77
CA LEU A 64 -3.25 17.74 8.20
C LEU A 64 -4.65 18.32 8.49
N TYR A 65 -5.14 19.25 7.66
CA TYR A 65 -6.51 19.75 7.73
C TYR A 65 -7.55 18.70 7.31
N ASP A 66 -7.25 17.80 6.37
CA ASP A 66 -8.18 16.74 5.92
C ASP A 66 -8.28 15.60 6.94
N VAL A 67 -7.21 15.35 7.71
CA VAL A 67 -7.20 14.32 8.77
C VAL A 67 -7.92 14.80 10.04
N LEU A 68 -7.76 16.09 10.39
CA LEU A 68 -8.37 16.70 11.56
C LEU A 68 -9.81 17.16 11.31
N SER A 69 -10.17 17.48 10.07
CA SER A 69 -11.57 17.60 9.68
C SER A 69 -12.11 16.18 9.45
N VAL A 70 -12.82 15.63 10.43
CA VAL A 70 -13.54 14.36 10.29
C VAL A 70 -14.68 14.53 9.26
N GLN A 71 -14.32 14.68 7.99
CA GLN A 71 -15.19 14.77 6.81
C GLN A 71 -14.87 13.67 5.78
N THR A 72 -13.94 12.75 6.09
CA THR A 72 -13.70 11.54 5.27
C THR A 72 -14.89 10.58 5.25
N PHE A 73 -15.88 10.79 6.14
CA PHE A 73 -17.21 10.20 6.03
C PHE A 73 -18.18 11.24 5.47
N ARG A 74 -18.12 11.54 4.16
CA ARG A 74 -19.29 12.10 3.47
C ARG A 74 -20.28 10.96 3.26
N PRO A 75 -21.46 10.96 3.92
CA PRO A 75 -22.48 9.99 3.57
C PRO A 75 -22.84 10.22 2.11
N ARG A 76 -22.80 9.16 1.31
CA ARG A 76 -23.26 9.15 -0.09
C ARG A 76 -24.72 9.63 -0.13
N GLN A 77 -24.94 10.88 -0.54
CA GLN A 77 -26.29 11.39 -0.76
C GLN A 77 -26.72 11.03 -2.19
N SER A 78 -27.71 10.14 -2.26
CA SER A 78 -28.66 9.91 -3.37
C SER A 78 -28.14 9.92 -4.81
N ASP A 79 -28.27 8.76 -5.46
CA ASP A 79 -28.14 8.54 -6.89
C ASP A 79 -28.76 9.68 -7.72
N THR A 80 -27.91 10.54 -8.27
CA THR A 80 -28.24 11.31 -9.47
C THR A 80 -27.13 11.02 -10.46
N PHE A 81 -27.49 10.31 -11.52
CA PHE A 81 -26.58 9.87 -12.57
C PHE A 81 -26.19 11.08 -13.42
N GLU A 82 -25.14 11.79 -13.01
CA GLU A 82 -24.44 12.73 -13.90
C GLU A 82 -23.06 12.20 -14.22
N GLN A 83 -22.84 12.04 -15.51
CA GLN A 83 -21.58 11.63 -16.13
C GLN A 83 -20.63 12.83 -16.09
N GLU A 84 -20.02 13.07 -14.93
CA GLU A 84 -19.06 14.16 -14.75
C GLU A 84 -17.66 13.74 -15.22
N SER A 85 -17.19 14.48 -16.22
CA SER A 85 -15.90 14.35 -16.88
C SER A 85 -14.74 14.67 -15.94
N THR A 86 -13.84 13.69 -15.80
CA THR A 86 -12.39 13.79 -15.59
C THR A 86 -11.85 15.14 -15.08
N GLN A 87 -11.53 15.24 -13.78
CA GLN A 87 -10.36 15.93 -13.20
C GLN A 87 -10.67 16.45 -11.79
N ASP A 88 -10.86 15.55 -10.82
CA ASP A 88 -10.63 15.91 -9.43
C ASP A 88 -9.97 14.72 -8.73
N ALA A 89 -8.69 14.90 -8.40
CA ALA A 89 -7.84 13.89 -7.75
C ALA A 89 -8.21 13.64 -6.27
N SER A 90 -9.39 14.05 -5.84
CA SER A 90 -9.91 13.93 -4.48
C SER A 90 -11.25 13.20 -4.44
N ASP A 91 -11.35 12.05 -5.13
CA ASP A 91 -12.35 11.04 -4.82
C ASP A 91 -11.95 10.39 -3.48
N THR A 92 -12.16 11.12 -2.39
CA THR A 92 -11.65 10.86 -1.02
C THR A 92 -12.27 9.62 -0.35
N GLY A 93 -13.02 8.79 -1.11
CA GLY A 93 -13.65 7.57 -0.65
C GLY A 93 -12.88 6.27 -0.95
N ARG A 94 -11.72 6.33 -1.63
CA ARG A 94 -10.95 5.13 -2.02
C ARG A 94 -9.76 4.91 -1.08
N LEU A 95 -9.63 3.68 -0.57
CA LEU A 95 -8.54 3.28 0.32
C LEU A 95 -7.20 3.08 -0.43
N LEU A 96 -7.26 2.67 -1.70
CA LEU A 96 -6.11 2.36 -2.53
C LEU A 96 -5.82 3.48 -3.53
N ALA A 97 -4.55 3.64 -3.88
CA ALA A 97 -4.11 4.70 -4.78
C ALA A 97 -4.59 4.42 -6.22
N PRO A 98 -5.09 5.42 -6.94
CA PRO A 98 -5.50 5.24 -8.34
C PRO A 98 -4.29 5.10 -9.29
N SER A 99 -3.12 5.60 -8.90
CA SER A 99 -1.91 5.51 -9.72
C SER A 99 -0.63 5.59 -8.86
N PRO A 100 0.51 5.09 -9.38
CA PRO A 100 1.79 5.26 -8.70
C PRO A 100 2.21 6.73 -8.55
N ASP A 101 1.67 7.66 -9.34
CA ASP A 101 1.96 9.10 -9.24
C ASP A 101 1.56 9.66 -7.87
N CYS A 102 0.51 9.11 -7.26
CA CYS A 102 0.02 9.53 -5.94
C CYS A 102 1.05 9.31 -4.82
N PHE A 103 2.10 8.52 -5.07
CA PHE A 103 3.20 8.31 -4.14
C PHE A 103 4.37 9.28 -4.34
N MET A 104 4.29 10.26 -5.26
CA MET A 104 5.42 11.14 -5.60
C MET A 104 6.06 11.78 -4.36
N TYR A 105 5.24 12.16 -3.37
CA TYR A 105 5.68 12.81 -2.13
C TYR A 105 5.86 11.84 -0.97
N ALA A 106 5.69 10.53 -1.18
CA ALA A 106 5.79 9.51 -0.13
C ALA A 106 7.23 9.06 0.15
N GLY A 107 8.24 9.81 -0.30
CA GLY A 107 9.64 9.39 -0.25
C GLY A 107 10.33 9.61 1.08
N ASP A 108 9.83 10.55 1.86
CA ASP A 108 10.32 10.95 3.19
C ASP A 108 9.58 10.25 4.34
N ILE A 109 8.58 9.44 4.03
CA ILE A 109 7.80 8.67 5.00
C ILE A 109 8.65 7.49 5.49
N VAL A 110 9.02 7.53 6.77
CA VAL A 110 9.84 6.51 7.43
C VAL A 110 9.00 5.78 8.49
N PRO A 111 9.08 4.44 8.57
CA PRO A 111 8.38 3.70 9.61
C PRO A 111 8.88 4.11 10.99
N VAL A 112 7.96 4.37 11.90
CA VAL A 112 8.29 4.72 13.30
C VAL A 112 8.17 3.45 14.15
N SER A 113 9.22 3.15 14.92
CA SER A 113 9.16 2.04 15.86
C SER A 113 8.17 2.31 16.99
N GLN A 114 7.51 1.26 17.48
CA GLN A 114 6.62 1.34 18.63
C GLN A 114 7.30 1.99 19.85
N ALA A 115 8.57 1.65 20.10
CA ALA A 115 9.34 2.22 21.21
C ALA A 115 9.51 3.74 21.08
N ARG A 116 9.73 4.25 19.86
CA ARG A 116 9.85 5.69 19.60
C ARG A 116 8.52 6.40 19.83
N ILE A 117 7.40 5.80 19.42
CA ILE A 117 6.06 6.33 19.67
C ILE A 117 5.76 6.32 21.18
N SER A 118 6.02 5.22 21.87
CA SER A 118 5.82 5.10 23.33
C SER A 118 6.63 6.14 24.11
N LYS A 119 7.89 6.33 23.74
CA LYS A 119 8.75 7.38 24.33
C LYS A 119 8.17 8.78 24.10
N PHE A 120 7.65 9.03 22.90
CA PHE A 120 7.09 10.32 22.54
C PHE A 120 5.77 10.61 23.29
N LEU A 121 4.90 9.62 23.43
CA LEU A 121 3.62 9.74 24.10
C LEU A 121 3.70 9.67 25.64
N GLY A 122 4.87 9.32 26.20
CA GLY A 122 5.01 9.08 27.64
C GLY A 122 4.23 7.87 28.14
N THR A 123 3.81 6.98 27.25
CA THR A 123 3.00 5.79 27.58
C THR A 123 3.66 4.52 27.05
N GLN A 124 3.59 3.43 27.81
CA GLN A 124 4.00 2.11 27.33
C GLN A 124 2.88 1.55 26.45
N LEU A 125 3.03 1.64 25.12
CA LEU A 125 2.06 1.03 24.23
C LEU A 125 2.27 -0.49 24.25
N PRO A 126 1.20 -1.30 24.36
CA PRO A 126 1.32 -2.74 24.29
C PRO A 126 1.96 -3.13 22.95
N THR A 127 3.00 -3.95 23.00
CA THR A 127 3.61 -4.49 21.78
C THR A 127 2.62 -5.45 21.14
N PRO A 128 2.29 -5.31 19.84
CA PRO A 128 1.45 -6.29 19.16
C PRO A 128 2.09 -7.67 19.28
N ARG A 129 1.28 -8.67 19.64
CA ARG A 129 1.72 -10.08 19.71
C ARG A 129 2.16 -10.49 18.31
N SER A 130 3.47 -10.49 18.07
CA SER A 130 4.05 -11.14 16.90
C SER A 130 3.59 -12.60 16.91
N LYS A 131 2.81 -13.01 15.90
CA LYS A 131 2.62 -14.43 15.61
C LYS A 131 4.02 -14.94 15.23
N ARG A 132 4.76 -15.47 16.22
CA ARG A 132 6.04 -16.13 15.97
C ARG A 132 5.84 -17.10 14.82
N ALA A 133 6.74 -17.04 13.85
CA ALA A 133 6.95 -18.14 12.93
C ALA A 133 7.07 -19.43 13.76
N SER A 134 6.26 -20.41 13.41
CA SER A 134 6.26 -21.73 14.01
C SER A 134 7.69 -22.31 13.98
N PRO A 135 8.21 -22.87 15.08
CA PRO A 135 9.51 -23.49 15.11
C PRO A 135 9.40 -24.90 14.51
N VAL A 136 9.26 -25.01 13.19
CA VAL A 136 9.24 -26.32 12.50
C VAL A 136 10.48 -26.55 11.63
N LEU A 137 11.33 -25.54 11.42
CA LEU A 137 12.56 -25.66 10.62
C LEU A 137 13.87 -25.57 11.43
N ALA A 138 13.84 -25.95 12.71
CA ALA A 138 15.06 -26.10 13.54
C ALA A 138 15.48 -27.57 13.77
N SER A 139 14.92 -28.53 13.02
CA SER A 139 15.24 -29.96 13.15
C SER A 139 15.76 -30.58 11.85
N ALA A 140 16.67 -29.88 11.16
CA ALA A 140 17.39 -30.44 10.01
C ALA A 140 18.91 -30.19 10.05
N SER A 141 19.48 -29.79 11.20
CA SER A 141 20.93 -29.61 11.36
C SER A 141 21.45 -30.25 12.65
N ARG A 142 21.17 -31.55 12.83
CA ARG A 142 21.80 -32.41 13.87
C ARG A 142 22.06 -33.86 13.43
N PHE A 143 22.04 -34.17 12.12
CA PHE A 143 22.28 -35.53 11.62
C PHE A 143 23.52 -35.70 10.73
N LEU A 144 24.42 -34.72 10.65
CA LEU A 144 25.71 -34.84 9.94
C LEU A 144 26.91 -34.55 10.86
N SER A 145 26.89 -35.08 12.08
CA SER A 145 28.07 -35.06 12.97
C SER A 145 28.29 -36.39 13.72
N SER A 146 27.74 -37.49 13.19
CA SER A 146 28.03 -38.85 13.67
C SER A 146 28.02 -39.83 12.50
N LEU A 147 29.05 -39.73 11.66
CA LEU A 147 29.63 -40.82 10.89
C LEU A 147 31.07 -40.43 10.55
#